data_AF-A0A842VQ65-F1
#
_entry.id   AF-A0A842VQ65-F1
#
_cell.length_a   1.000
_cell.length_b   1.000
_cell.length_c   1.000
_cell.angle_alpha   90.00
_cell.angle_beta   90.00
_cell.angle_gamma   90.00
#
_symmetry.space_group_name_H-M   'P 1'
#
loop_
_entity.id
_entity.type
_entity.pdbx_description
1 polymer ?
#
loop_
_entity_poly.entity_id
_entity_poly.type
_entity_poly.pdbx_seq_one_letter_code
_entity_poly.pdbx_strand_id
1 'polypeptide(L)'
;MKHDVVYTKYSIKIPRDKWLSQFSRQFDSLSIQILSKYLIEKTRGLVLLEIKGIRTQEFISQMKTRRIAAYILSKSENQALISVRMSDPWVLKAIIGTEILLMYPISLKKGRLMIETLSEREKIDDFFSALEHHNIEFNIDRIGSYYEKPLLTSHQYKILNAAFKKGFYKIPRQINKTELAEQFG
;
A
#
# COMPACT_ATOMS: atom_id res chain seq x y z
N MET A 1 -2.77 -29.24 -12.26
CA MET A 1 -3.72 -28.90 -11.18
C MET A 1 -4.16 -27.46 -11.36
N LYS A 2 -5.41 -27.11 -11.01
CA LYS A 2 -5.89 -25.73 -11.11
C LYS A 2 -5.41 -25.00 -9.84
N HIS A 3 -4.42 -24.14 -9.97
CA HIS A 3 -3.91 -23.38 -8.83
C HIS A 3 -4.97 -22.35 -8.40
N ASP A 4 -5.34 -22.34 -7.11
CA ASP A 4 -6.28 -21.35 -6.56
C ASP A 4 -5.57 -19.99 -6.43
N VAL A 5 -5.72 -19.15 -7.44
CA VAL A 5 -5.10 -17.82 -7.50
C VAL A 5 -6.05 -16.80 -6.87
N VAL A 6 -5.52 -16.06 -5.91
CA VAL A 6 -6.25 -15.04 -5.15
C VAL A 6 -5.62 -13.67 -5.33
N TYR A 7 -6.49 -12.68 -5.50
CA TYR A 7 -6.18 -11.28 -5.28
C TYR A 7 -6.30 -10.98 -3.79
N THR A 8 -5.26 -10.38 -3.21
CA THR A 8 -5.25 -10.00 -1.80
C THR A 8 -4.88 -8.53 -1.66
N LYS A 9 -5.59 -7.83 -0.79
CA LYS A 9 -5.25 -6.48 -0.35
C LYS A 9 -5.03 -6.50 1.16
N TYR A 10 -3.90 -5.99 1.59
CA TYR A 10 -3.51 -5.99 2.99
C TYR A 10 -2.59 -4.82 3.30
N SER A 11 -2.42 -4.54 4.59
CA SER A 11 -1.47 -3.54 5.05
C SER A 11 -0.45 -4.14 6.00
N ILE A 12 0.82 -3.77 5.83
CA ILE A 12 1.92 -4.18 6.72
C ILE A 12 2.45 -2.95 7.46
N LYS A 13 2.64 -3.07 8.77
CA LYS A 13 3.25 -2.02 9.59
C LYS A 13 4.76 -2.01 9.42
N ILE A 14 5.31 -0.84 9.11
CA ILE A 14 6.76 -0.63 9.10
C ILE A 14 7.23 -0.34 10.54
N PRO A 15 8.26 -1.03 11.06
CA PRO A 15 8.86 -0.75 12.36
C PRO A 15 9.18 0.75 12.54
N ARG A 16 8.95 1.28 13.74
CA ARG A 16 8.98 2.73 14.02
C ARG A 16 10.38 3.35 13.95
N ASP A 17 11.41 2.53 14.11
CA ASP A 17 12.82 2.89 13.99
C ASP A 17 13.23 3.13 12.52
N LYS A 18 12.51 2.55 11.56
CA LYS A 18 12.83 2.72 10.13
C LYS A 18 12.46 4.13 9.67
N TRP A 19 13.39 4.79 8.98
CA TRP A 19 13.24 6.17 8.50
C TRP A 19 11.96 6.36 7.67
N LEU A 20 11.62 5.40 6.81
CA LEU A 20 10.46 5.50 5.92
C LEU A 20 9.13 5.50 6.70
N SER A 21 9.09 4.79 7.85
CA SER A 21 7.95 4.84 8.78
C SER A 21 7.81 6.24 9.41
N GLN A 22 8.92 6.84 9.81
CA GLN A 22 8.96 8.17 10.42
C GLN A 22 8.56 9.26 9.42
N PHE A 23 9.10 9.22 8.21
CA PHE A 23 8.79 10.17 7.13
C PHE A 23 7.32 10.10 6.73
N SER A 24 6.77 8.88 6.58
CA SER A 24 5.35 8.69 6.26
C SER A 24 4.38 9.25 7.31
N ARG A 25 4.83 9.38 8.57
CA ARG A 25 4.05 10.01 9.66
C ARG A 25 4.25 11.52 9.71
N GLN A 26 5.48 11.99 9.51
CA GLN A 26 5.82 13.42 9.54
C GLN A 26 5.25 14.19 8.34
N PHE A 27 5.20 13.52 7.17
CA PHE A 27 4.70 14.07 5.92
C PHE A 27 3.42 13.34 5.49
N ASP A 28 2.44 13.24 6.39
CA ASP A 28 1.21 12.49 6.13
C ASP A 28 0.30 13.11 5.06
N SER A 29 0.56 14.35 4.67
CA SER A 29 -0.04 15.05 3.54
C SER A 29 0.57 14.68 2.18
N LEU A 30 1.75 14.05 2.15
CA LEU A 30 2.38 13.61 0.90
C LEU A 30 1.85 12.25 0.49
N SER A 31 1.62 12.08 -0.81
CA SER A 31 1.49 10.75 -1.41
C SER A 31 2.87 10.16 -1.59
N ILE A 32 3.12 9.03 -0.94
CA ILE A 32 4.36 8.26 -1.06
C ILE A 32 4.02 6.91 -1.69
N GLN A 33 4.56 6.67 -2.88
CA GLN A 33 4.33 5.45 -3.64
C GLN A 33 5.67 4.76 -3.92
N ILE A 34 5.71 3.45 -3.72
CA ILE A 34 6.79 2.59 -4.20
C ILE A 34 6.37 2.12 -5.60
N LEU A 35 7.15 2.49 -6.61
CA LEU A 35 6.89 2.15 -8.01
C LEU A 35 7.58 0.84 -8.43
N SER A 36 8.73 0.55 -7.84
CA SER A 36 9.46 -0.70 -8.05
C SER A 36 10.41 -0.97 -6.89
N LYS A 37 10.84 -2.23 -6.75
CA LYS A 37 11.82 -2.64 -5.74
C LYS A 37 12.54 -3.92 -6.18
N TYR A 38 13.80 -4.05 -5.77
CA TYR A 38 14.66 -5.18 -6.10
C TYR A 38 15.58 -5.51 -4.93
N LEU A 39 15.96 -6.78 -4.76
CA LEU A 39 17.15 -7.13 -4.00
C LEU A 39 18.37 -7.04 -4.93
N ILE A 40 19.42 -6.37 -4.47
CA ILE A 40 20.72 -6.36 -5.14
C ILE A 40 21.60 -7.46 -4.55
N GLU A 41 21.54 -7.64 -3.23
CA GLU A 41 22.27 -8.65 -2.47
C GLU A 41 21.37 -9.18 -1.34
N LYS A 42 21.83 -10.21 -0.61
CA LYS A 42 21.10 -10.74 0.56
C LYS A 42 20.81 -9.69 1.64
N THR A 43 21.55 -8.59 1.69
CA THR A 43 21.39 -7.53 2.70
C THR A 43 21.06 -6.17 2.10
N ARG A 44 20.94 -6.05 0.77
CA ARG A 44 20.74 -4.75 0.12
C ARG A 44 19.56 -4.79 -0.84
N GLY A 45 18.72 -3.78 -0.74
CA GLY A 45 17.60 -3.55 -1.65
C GLY A 45 17.71 -2.21 -2.37
N LEU A 46 17.01 -2.09 -3.49
CA LEU A 46 16.76 -0.84 -4.19
C LEU A 46 15.27 -0.62 -4.27
N VAL A 47 14.82 0.62 -4.08
CA VAL A 47 13.41 1.00 -4.21
C VAL A 47 13.31 2.28 -5.01
N LEU A 48 12.39 2.30 -5.98
CA LEU A 48 11.98 3.53 -6.64
C LEU A 48 10.76 4.10 -5.92
N LEU A 49 10.90 5.31 -5.40
CA LEU A 49 9.84 6.06 -4.74
C LEU A 49 9.37 7.20 -5.62
N GLU A 50 8.07 7.39 -5.67
CA GLU A 50 7.43 8.63 -6.10
C GLU A 50 6.85 9.34 -4.88
N ILE A 51 7.22 10.62 -4.73
CA ILE A 51 6.69 11.50 -3.71
C ILE A 51 5.91 12.60 -4.42
N LYS A 52 4.67 12.86 -3.99
CA LYS A 52 3.80 13.92 -4.52
C LYS A 52 3.17 14.75 -3.41
N GLY A 53 3.20 16.07 -3.55
CA GLY A 53 2.53 17.05 -2.68
C GLY A 53 3.41 18.26 -2.33
N ILE A 54 2.80 19.26 -1.68
CA ILE A 54 3.39 20.59 -1.44
C ILE A 54 4.69 20.53 -0.65
N ARG A 55 4.81 19.57 0.28
CA ARG A 55 5.99 19.41 1.15
C ARG A 55 7.09 18.52 0.56
N THR A 56 7.06 18.26 -0.76
CA THR A 56 8.06 17.38 -1.42
C THR A 56 9.49 17.92 -1.28
N GLN A 57 9.66 19.24 -1.32
CA GLN A 57 10.96 19.89 -1.14
C GLN A 57 11.55 19.64 0.26
N GLU A 58 10.72 19.81 1.29
CA GLU A 58 11.09 19.55 2.69
C GLU A 58 11.46 18.08 2.91
N PHE A 59 10.68 17.16 2.34
CA PHE A 59 10.94 15.72 2.40
C PHE A 59 12.34 15.40 1.86
N ILE A 60 12.68 15.91 0.67
CA ILE A 60 14.00 15.71 0.06
C ILE A 60 15.11 16.33 0.90
N SER A 61 14.92 17.55 1.41
CA SER A 61 15.91 18.24 2.25
C SER A 61 16.22 17.43 3.52
N GLN A 62 15.19 16.88 4.16
CA GLN A 62 15.37 16.07 5.36
C GLN A 62 16.03 14.72 5.06
N MET A 63 15.74 14.09 3.91
CA MET A 63 16.47 12.89 3.45
C MET A 63 17.97 13.15 3.32
N LYS A 64 18.35 14.29 2.71
CA LYS A 64 19.77 14.69 2.57
C LYS A 64 20.41 14.91 3.93
N THR A 65 19.72 15.61 4.84
CA THR A 65 20.19 15.89 6.21
C THR A 65 20.47 14.60 6.97
N ARG A 66 19.59 13.60 6.85
CA ARG A 66 19.75 12.28 7.48
C ARG A 66 20.70 11.35 6.73
N ARG A 67 21.34 11.82 5.66
CA ARG A 67 22.28 11.05 4.81
C ARG A 67 21.69 9.72 4.34
N ILE A 68 20.39 9.71 4.04
CA ILE A 68 19.74 8.53 3.46
C ILE A 68 20.41 8.24 2.12
N ALA A 69 20.80 6.98 1.89
CA ALA A 69 21.44 6.54 0.65
C ALA A 69 20.43 6.57 -0.51
N ALA A 70 20.23 7.76 -1.08
CA ALA A 70 19.24 8.02 -2.10
C ALA A 70 19.82 8.85 -3.26
N TYR A 71 19.31 8.59 -4.46
CA TYR A 71 19.60 9.33 -5.67
C TYR A 71 18.30 9.94 -6.20
N ILE A 72 18.27 11.26 -6.36
CA ILE A 72 17.11 11.98 -6.90
C ILE A 72 17.20 11.89 -8.42
N LEU A 73 16.29 11.13 -9.03
CA LEU A 73 16.25 10.89 -10.46
C LEU A 73 15.54 12.04 -11.20
N SER A 74 14.47 12.54 -10.61
CA SER A 74 13.70 13.67 -11.14
C SER A 74 13.06 14.44 -9.99
N LYS A 75 12.90 15.75 -10.18
CA LYS A 75 12.38 16.66 -9.16
C LYS A 75 11.69 17.84 -9.82
N SER A 76 10.45 18.09 -9.42
CA SER A 76 9.71 19.33 -9.64
C SER A 76 9.32 19.94 -8.29
N GLU A 77 8.52 21.01 -8.29
CA GLU A 77 8.05 21.67 -7.07
C GLU A 77 7.32 20.69 -6.12
N ASN A 78 6.35 19.95 -6.68
CA ASN A 78 5.42 19.10 -5.93
C ASN A 78 5.55 17.61 -6.23
N GLN A 79 6.61 17.18 -6.91
CA GLN A 79 6.85 15.78 -7.24
C GLN A 79 8.34 15.45 -7.26
N ALA A 80 8.69 14.24 -6.84
CA ALA A 80 10.03 13.72 -6.96
C ALA A 80 10.02 12.21 -7.24
N LEU A 81 10.95 11.78 -8.09
CA LEU A 81 11.31 10.37 -8.26
C LEU A 81 12.68 10.13 -7.64
N ILE A 82 12.74 9.17 -6.71
CA ILE A 82 13.90 8.95 -5.86
C ILE A 82 14.21 7.46 -5.84
N SER A 83 15.45 7.10 -6.22
CA SER A 83 15.97 5.76 -5.99
C SER A 83 16.61 5.70 -4.61
N VAL A 84 16.21 4.72 -3.79
CA VAL A 84 16.73 4.55 -2.42
C VAL A 84 17.36 3.18 -2.26
N ARG A 85 18.60 3.15 -1.76
CA ARG A 85 19.28 1.91 -1.37
C ARG A 85 18.96 1.59 0.08
N MET A 86 18.41 0.41 0.30
CA MET A 86 18.06 -0.13 1.62
C MET A 86 19.17 -1.06 2.11
N SER A 87 19.52 -0.96 3.39
CA SER A 87 20.52 -1.80 4.06
C SER A 87 19.94 -2.98 4.86
N ASP A 88 18.61 -3.05 4.98
CA ASP A 88 17.91 -4.15 5.67
C ASP A 88 16.53 -4.39 5.04
N PRO A 89 16.48 -5.11 3.90
CA PRO A 89 15.26 -5.29 3.12
C PRO A 89 14.43 -6.48 3.63
N TRP A 90 14.12 -6.56 4.93
CA TRP A 90 13.43 -7.73 5.53
C TRP A 90 12.08 -8.05 4.86
N VAL A 91 11.25 -7.04 4.55
CA VAL A 91 9.97 -7.23 3.85
C VAL A 91 10.18 -7.89 2.49
N LEU A 92 11.20 -7.43 1.76
CA LEU A 92 11.54 -7.94 0.43
C LEU A 92 12.02 -9.39 0.49
N LYS A 93 12.72 -9.79 1.56
CA LYS A 93 13.14 -11.19 1.75
C LYS A 93 11.92 -12.10 1.89
N ALA A 94 10.94 -11.72 2.71
CA ALA A 94 9.71 -12.49 2.87
C ALA A 94 8.96 -12.62 1.54
N ILE A 95 8.81 -11.51 0.81
CA ILE A 95 8.18 -11.47 -0.52
C ILE A 95 8.85 -12.43 -1.51
N ILE A 96 10.18 -12.45 -1.56
CA ILE A 96 10.94 -13.27 -2.49
C ILE A 96 10.89 -14.75 -2.07
N GLY A 97 10.99 -15.01 -0.76
CA GLY A 97 10.94 -16.37 -0.22
C GLY A 97 9.61 -17.08 -0.48
N THR A 98 8.51 -16.34 -0.62
CA THR A 98 7.17 -16.89 -0.86
C THR A 98 6.66 -16.70 -2.29
N GLU A 99 7.49 -16.15 -3.19
CA GLU A 99 7.17 -15.95 -4.61
C GLU A 99 5.84 -15.21 -4.87
N ILE A 100 5.43 -14.32 -3.96
CA ILE A 100 4.19 -13.55 -4.15
C ILE A 100 4.38 -12.45 -5.20
N LEU A 101 3.41 -12.33 -6.10
CA LEU A 101 3.39 -11.32 -7.14
C LEU A 101 2.73 -10.05 -6.61
N LEU A 102 3.53 -8.99 -6.54
CA LEU A 102 3.10 -7.69 -6.04
C LEU A 102 2.59 -6.81 -7.18
N MET A 103 1.45 -6.18 -6.94
CA MET A 103 0.93 -5.15 -7.81
C MET A 103 1.48 -3.78 -7.38
N TYR A 104 1.78 -2.94 -8.36
CA TYR A 104 2.28 -1.58 -8.16
C TYR A 104 1.25 -0.55 -8.63
N PRO A 105 1.27 0.68 -8.08
CA PRO A 105 2.17 1.14 -7.02
C PRO A 105 1.77 0.63 -5.63
N ILE A 106 2.76 0.38 -4.76
CA ILE A 106 2.51 0.12 -3.33
C ILE A 106 2.45 1.47 -2.63
N SER A 107 1.34 1.76 -1.94
CA SER A 107 1.17 3.05 -1.26
C SER A 107 1.69 2.98 0.17
N LEU A 108 2.29 4.06 0.65
CA LEU A 108 2.76 4.19 2.02
C LEU A 108 2.03 5.33 2.72
N LYS A 109 1.37 5.03 3.84
CA LYS A 109 0.65 6.03 4.62
C LYS A 109 0.75 5.78 6.12
N LYS A 110 1.12 6.81 6.88
CA LYS A 110 1.25 6.77 8.35
C LYS A 110 2.01 5.53 8.86
N GLY A 111 3.11 5.19 8.18
CA GLY A 111 3.98 4.06 8.53
C GLY A 111 3.40 2.67 8.24
N ARG A 112 2.38 2.56 7.37
CA ARG A 112 1.88 1.28 6.84
C ARG A 112 2.04 1.23 5.32
N LEU A 113 2.53 0.11 4.83
CA LEU A 113 2.50 -0.24 3.41
C LEU A 113 1.12 -0.81 3.08
N MET A 114 0.46 -0.28 2.06
CA MET A 114 -0.78 -0.80 1.50
C MET A 114 -0.42 -1.58 0.24
N ILE A 115 -0.61 -2.89 0.29
CA ILE A 115 -0.09 -3.83 -0.70
C ILE A 115 -1.25 -4.58 -1.33
N GLU A 116 -1.15 -4.78 -2.64
CA GLU A 116 -2.04 -5.62 -3.42
C GLU A 116 -1.20 -6.73 -4.07
N THR A 117 -1.68 -7.98 -4.04
CA THR A 117 -1.02 -9.15 -4.64
C THR A 117 -1.97 -9.97 -5.48
N LEU A 118 -1.42 -10.75 -6.41
CA LEU A 118 -2.14 -11.76 -7.18
C LEU A 118 -1.30 -13.04 -7.20
N SER A 119 -1.62 -14.04 -6.39
CA SER A 119 -0.77 -15.23 -6.25
C SER A 119 -1.58 -16.44 -5.84
N GLU A 120 -0.95 -17.62 -5.87
CA GLU A 120 -1.54 -18.84 -5.31
C GLU A 120 -1.85 -18.65 -3.82
N ARG A 121 -3.00 -19.14 -3.36
CA ARG A 121 -3.43 -19.01 -1.98
C ARG A 121 -2.38 -19.50 -0.99
N GLU A 122 -1.80 -20.68 -1.24
CA GLU A 122 -0.76 -21.26 -0.40
C GLU A 122 0.44 -20.32 -0.20
N LYS A 123 0.90 -19.65 -1.27
CA LYS A 123 1.99 -18.66 -1.22
C LYS A 123 1.63 -17.42 -0.41
N ILE A 124 0.36 -17.01 -0.42
CA ILE A 124 -0.13 -15.89 0.40
C ILE A 124 -0.17 -16.30 1.88
N ASP A 125 -0.62 -17.51 2.17
CA ASP A 125 -0.69 -18.04 3.54
C ASP A 125 0.73 -18.22 4.12
N ASP A 126 1.68 -18.73 3.33
CA ASP A 126 3.10 -18.79 3.69
C ASP A 126 3.69 -17.41 3.96
N PHE A 127 3.32 -16.42 3.14
CA PHE A 127 3.78 -15.05 3.32
C PHE A 127 3.28 -14.46 4.64
N PHE A 128 2.00 -14.61 4.96
CA PHE A 128 1.46 -14.14 6.22
C PHE A 128 2.08 -14.87 7.41
N SER A 129 2.28 -16.18 7.32
CA SER A 129 2.99 -16.97 8.33
C SER A 129 4.43 -16.45 8.55
N ALA A 130 5.13 -16.09 7.49
CA ALA A 130 6.46 -15.49 7.58
C ALA A 130 6.44 -14.10 8.26
N LEU A 131 5.41 -13.28 8.01
CA LEU A 131 5.24 -12.01 8.73
C LEU A 131 4.99 -12.22 10.22
N GLU A 132 4.15 -13.19 10.59
CA GLU A 132 3.86 -13.54 11.99
C GLU A 132 5.12 -14.03 12.71
N HIS A 133 5.89 -14.92 12.09
CA HIS A 133 7.15 -15.44 12.63
C HIS A 133 8.15 -14.32 12.97
N HIS A 134 8.14 -13.25 12.19
CA HIS A 134 8.99 -12.08 12.37
C HIS A 134 8.33 -10.95 13.20
N ASN A 135 7.19 -11.22 13.86
CA ASN A 135 6.42 -10.27 14.68
C ASN A 135 6.04 -8.98 13.93
N ILE A 136 5.72 -9.10 12.64
CA ILE A 136 5.30 -7.98 11.82
C ILE A 136 3.78 -7.91 11.80
N GLU A 137 3.24 -6.82 12.36
CA GLU A 137 1.80 -6.57 12.35
C GLU A 137 1.29 -6.29 10.93
N PHE A 138 0.28 -7.04 10.50
CA PHE A 138 -0.44 -6.81 9.25
C PHE A 138 -1.97 -6.84 9.45
N ASN A 139 -2.71 -6.31 8.48
CA ASN A 139 -4.17 -6.38 8.43
C ASN A 139 -4.60 -6.79 7.02
N ILE A 140 -5.45 -7.80 6.90
CA ILE A 140 -6.02 -8.20 5.61
C ILE A 140 -7.28 -7.36 5.38
N ASP A 141 -7.27 -6.55 4.33
CA ASP A 141 -8.42 -5.75 3.93
C ASP A 141 -9.36 -6.56 3.03
N ARG A 142 -8.81 -7.49 2.24
CA ARG A 142 -9.54 -8.27 1.26
C ARG A 142 -8.75 -9.50 0.80
N ILE A 143 -9.44 -10.62 0.60
CA ILE A 143 -8.95 -11.80 -0.12
C ILE A 143 -10.07 -12.36 -1.02
N GLY A 144 -9.74 -12.81 -2.23
CA GLY A 144 -10.72 -13.43 -3.14
C GLY A 144 -10.29 -13.41 -4.60
N SER A 145 -11.21 -13.62 -5.53
CA SER A 145 -10.91 -13.57 -6.96
C SER A 145 -10.49 -12.17 -7.40
N TYR A 146 -9.55 -12.09 -8.34
CA TYR A 146 -9.26 -10.85 -9.05
C TYR A 146 -10.49 -10.41 -9.82
N TYR A 147 -10.92 -9.17 -9.61
CA TYR A 147 -11.89 -8.53 -10.48
C TYR A 147 -11.45 -7.09 -10.73
N GLU A 148 -11.77 -6.61 -11.91
CA GLU A 148 -11.59 -5.20 -12.23
C GLU A 148 -12.58 -4.38 -11.39
N LYS A 149 -12.08 -3.36 -10.67
CA LYS A 149 -12.97 -2.47 -9.91
C LYS A 149 -13.99 -1.89 -10.88
N PRO A 150 -15.30 -1.97 -10.60
CA PRO A 150 -16.28 -1.33 -11.47
C PRO A 150 -15.96 0.16 -11.57
N LEU A 151 -15.91 0.67 -12.79
CA LEU A 151 -15.79 2.10 -13.06
C LEU A 151 -17.09 2.76 -12.59
N LEU A 152 -17.07 3.31 -11.38
CA LEU A 152 -18.19 4.09 -10.85
C LEU A 152 -18.02 5.55 -11.26
N THR A 153 -19.08 6.15 -11.81
CA THR A 153 -19.13 7.60 -11.97
C THR A 153 -19.08 8.29 -10.60
N SER A 154 -18.70 9.56 -10.56
CA SER A 154 -18.69 10.34 -9.31
C SER A 154 -20.04 10.29 -8.58
N HIS A 155 -21.13 10.25 -9.35
CA HIS A 155 -22.49 10.12 -8.82
C HIS A 155 -22.75 8.73 -8.22
N GLN A 156 -22.40 7.65 -8.94
CA GLN A 156 -22.51 6.29 -8.43
C GLN A 156 -21.65 6.06 -7.18
N TYR A 157 -20.44 6.63 -7.14
CA TYR A 157 -19.57 6.58 -5.97
C TYR A 157 -20.18 7.32 -4.76
N LYS A 158 -20.83 8.47 -5.00
CA LYS A 158 -21.55 9.22 -3.97
C LYS A 158 -22.70 8.39 -3.37
N ILE A 159 -23.49 7.73 -4.22
CA ILE A 159 -24.60 6.85 -3.79
C ILE A 159 -24.05 5.67 -2.99
N LEU A 160 -23.04 4.97 -3.49
CA LEU A 160 -22.44 3.81 -2.81
C LEU A 160 -21.88 4.19 -1.44
N ASN A 161 -21.16 5.31 -1.34
CA ASN A 161 -20.65 5.81 -0.07
C ASN A 161 -21.78 6.20 0.90
N ALA A 162 -22.85 6.83 0.40
CA ALA A 162 -24.00 7.14 1.23
C ALA A 162 -24.68 5.87 1.76
N ALA A 163 -24.89 4.88 0.90
CA ALA A 163 -25.43 3.57 1.26
C ALA A 163 -24.58 2.89 2.34
N PHE A 164 -23.25 2.85 2.16
CA PHE A 164 -22.33 2.27 3.14
C PHE A 164 -22.40 3.00 4.49
N LYS A 165 -22.26 4.34 4.50
CA LYS A 165 -22.27 5.15 5.72
C LYS A 165 -23.60 5.04 6.48
N LYS A 166 -24.72 4.97 5.75
CA LYS A 166 -26.06 4.85 6.32
C LYS A 166 -26.45 3.40 6.66
N GLY A 167 -25.52 2.45 6.54
CA GLY A 167 -25.72 1.08 7.02
C GLY A 167 -26.59 0.22 6.12
N PHE A 168 -26.59 0.46 4.81
CA PHE A 168 -27.30 -0.37 3.82
C PHE A 168 -26.82 -1.83 3.82
N TYR A 169 -25.54 -2.03 4.14
CA TYR A 169 -24.87 -3.34 4.23
C TYR A 169 -24.66 -3.83 5.67
N LYS A 170 -25.17 -3.10 6.68
CA LYS A 170 -25.14 -3.58 8.06
C LYS A 170 -26.21 -4.64 8.28
N ILE A 171 -26.02 -5.46 9.31
CA ILE A 171 -26.99 -6.46 9.75
C ILE A 171 -27.32 -6.16 11.22
N PRO A 172 -28.60 -5.83 11.56
CA PRO A 172 -29.70 -5.57 10.62
C PRO A 172 -29.47 -4.30 9.79
N ARG A 173 -30.10 -4.25 8.60
CA ARG A 173 -29.98 -3.14 7.65
C ARG A 173 -30.58 -1.86 8.23
N GLN A 174 -29.86 -0.74 8.11
CA GLN A 174 -30.24 0.56 8.72
C GLN A 174 -30.85 1.56 7.72
N ILE A 175 -30.75 1.31 6.41
CA ILE A 175 -31.39 2.09 5.35
C ILE A 175 -31.74 1.15 4.18
N ASN A 176 -32.87 1.39 3.52
CA ASN A 176 -33.34 0.60 2.39
C ASN A 176 -33.08 1.28 1.03
N LYS A 177 -33.40 0.58 -0.06
CA LYS A 177 -33.14 1.04 -1.43
C LYS A 177 -34.01 2.24 -1.81
N THR A 178 -35.26 2.27 -1.35
CA THR A 178 -36.22 3.35 -1.61
C THR A 178 -35.75 4.66 -0.98
N GLU A 179 -35.31 4.61 0.27
CA GLU A 179 -34.79 5.78 1.00
C GLU A 179 -33.50 6.35 0.36
N LEU A 180 -32.68 5.50 -0.27
CA LEU A 180 -31.54 5.94 -1.07
C LEU A 180 -31.99 6.54 -2.40
N ALA A 181 -33.00 5.97 -3.05
CA ALA A 181 -33.53 6.51 -4.30
C ALA A 181 -34.16 7.90 -4.11
N GLU A 182 -34.91 8.12 -3.04
CA GLU A 182 -35.49 9.45 -2.72
C GLU A 182 -34.44 10.54 -2.49
N GLN A 183 -33.23 10.17 -2.10
CA GLN A 183 -32.15 11.14 -1.80
C GLN A 183 -31.25 11.45 -3.00
N PHE A 184 -31.19 10.57 -3.98
CA PHE A 184 -30.19 10.63 -5.06
C PHE A 184 -30.77 10.43 -6.47
N GLY A 185 -32.05 10.02 -6.57
CA GLY A 185 -32.81 9.88 -7.81
C GLY A 185 -33.35 11.18 -8.33
#